data_AF-A0AB39P5R0-F1
#
_entry.id   AF-A0AB39P5R0-F1
#
_cell.length_a   1.000
_cell.length_b   1.000
_cell.length_c   1.000
_cell.angle_alpha   90.00
_cell.angle_beta   90.00
_cell.angle_gamma   90.00
#
_symmetry.space_group_name_H-M   'P 1'
#
loop_
_entity.id
_entity.type
_entity.pdbx_description
1 polymer ?
#
loop_
_entity_poly.entity_id
_entity_poly.type
_entity_poly.pdbx_seq_one_letter_code
_entity_poly.pdbx_strand_id
1 'polypeptide(L)' 'MAPDAPRDVELKRDLVKRVTDAFIDAYKIPAESVHVWIHEVPADSWGTAGKLTADK' A
#
# COMPACT_ATOMS: atom_id res chain seq x y z
N MET A 1 6.53 -4.82 -17.56
CA MET A 1 5.51 -5.03 -16.53
C MET A 1 4.38 -4.06 -16.84
N ALA A 2 3.17 -4.54 -17.14
CA ALA A 2 2.04 -3.63 -17.39
C ALA A 2 1.82 -2.75 -16.13
N PRO A 3 1.47 -1.46 -16.29
CA PRO A 3 1.35 -0.52 -15.17
C PRO A 3 0.34 -0.97 -14.10
N ASP A 4 -0.60 -1.85 -14.45
CA ASP A 4 -1.73 -2.25 -13.60
C ASP A 4 -1.70 -3.74 -13.16
N ALA A 5 -0.58 -4.44 -13.31
CA ALA A 5 -0.48 -5.82 -12.83
C ALA A 5 -0.35 -5.84 -11.29
N PRO A 6 -1.14 -6.67 -10.56
CA PRO A 6 -0.98 -6.83 -9.12
C PRO A 6 0.46 -7.20 -8.78
N ARG A 7 1.08 -6.51 -7.82
CA ARG A 7 2.44 -6.88 -7.40
C ARG A 7 2.42 -8.25 -6.76
N ASP A 8 3.53 -8.98 -6.95
CA ASP A 8 3.77 -10.29 -6.33
C ASP A 8 3.50 -10.20 -4.80
N VAL A 9 2.85 -11.24 -4.27
CA VAL A 9 2.52 -11.38 -2.86
C VAL A 9 3.77 -11.28 -1.99
N GLU A 10 4.92 -11.75 -2.48
CA GLU A 10 6.17 -11.66 -1.73
C GLU A 10 6.68 -10.22 -1.57
N LEU A 11 6.42 -9.33 -2.54
CA LEU A 11 6.70 -7.90 -2.39
C LEU A 11 5.78 -7.25 -1.36
N LYS A 12 4.49 -7.65 -1.35
CA LYS A 12 3.52 -7.17 -0.35
C LYS A 12 3.90 -7.63 1.05
N ARG A 13 4.39 -8.86 1.19
CA ARG A 13 4.87 -9.42 2.46
C ARG A 13 6.06 -8.63 3.00
N ASP A 14 7.06 -8.35 2.16
CA ASP A 14 8.21 -7.52 2.56
C ASP A 14 7.76 -6.11 2.99
N LEU A 15 6.87 -5.49 2.23
CA LEU A 15 6.34 -4.16 2.55
C LEU A 15 5.63 -4.13 3.91
N VAL A 16 4.70 -5.06 4.15
CA VAL A 16 3.97 -5.14 5.43
C VAL A 16 4.95 -5.28 6.59
N LYS A 17 5.94 -6.18 6.48
CA LYS A 17 6.94 -6.37 7.53
C LYS A 17 7.70 -5.08 7.84
N ARG A 18 8.21 -4.40 6.81
CA ARG A 18 9.05 -3.20 6.98
C ARG A 18 8.27 -2.01 7.54
N VAL A 19 7.01 -1.84 7.14
CA VAL A 19 6.14 -0.80 7.72
C VAL A 19 5.88 -1.09 9.19
N THR A 20 5.50 -2.33 9.54
CA THR A 20 5.28 -2.72 10.94
C THR A 20 6.53 -2.51 11.79
N ASP A 21 7.69 -2.94 11.33
CA ASP A 21 8.97 -2.76 12.04
C ASP A 21 9.26 -1.27 12.31
N ALA A 22 8.98 -0.39 11.35
CA ALA A 22 9.18 1.05 11.52
C ALA A 22 8.26 1.65 12.60
N PHE A 23 7.01 1.19 12.71
CA PHE A 23 6.08 1.61 13.77
C PHE A 23 6.53 1.13 15.15
N ILE A 24 6.97 -0.12 15.26
CA ILE A 24 7.52 -0.66 16.50
C ILE A 24 8.75 0.15 16.92
N ASP A 25 9.65 0.46 15.98
CA ASP A 25 10.86 1.20 16.33
C ASP A 25 10.57 2.66 16.70
N ALA A 26 9.74 3.37 15.94
CA ALA A 26 9.47 4.79 16.19
C ALA A 26 8.57 5.03 17.41
N TYR A 27 7.49 4.24 17.53
CA TYR A 27 6.45 4.47 18.54
C TYR A 27 6.48 3.48 19.71
N LYS A 28 7.33 2.44 19.66
CA LYS A 28 7.46 1.43 20.72
C LYS A 28 6.12 0.77 21.09
N ILE A 29 5.27 0.57 20.09
CA ILE A 29 3.97 -0.11 20.19
C ILE A 29 4.09 -1.58 19.79
N PRO A 30 3.20 -2.46 20.28
CA PRO A 30 3.22 -3.86 19.91
C PRO A 30 2.81 -4.09 18.45
N ALA A 31 3.37 -5.10 17.80
CA ALA A 31 3.17 -5.38 16.37
C ALA A 31 1.69 -5.60 16.02
N GLU A 32 0.95 -6.29 16.89
CA GLU A 32 -0.48 -6.58 16.73
C GLU A 32 -1.39 -5.35 16.74
N SER A 33 -0.89 -4.20 17.18
CA SER A 33 -1.63 -2.93 17.09
C SER A 33 -1.54 -2.28 15.71
N VAL A 34 -0.60 -2.71 14.86
CA VAL A 34 -0.34 -2.11 13.54
C VAL A 34 -1.10 -2.88 12.47
N HIS A 35 -1.98 -2.19 11.76
CA HIS A 35 -2.71 -2.72 10.61
C HIS A 35 -2.23 -2.04 9.33
N VAL A 36 -1.87 -2.82 8.32
CA VAL A 36 -1.39 -2.32 7.02
C VAL A 36 -2.37 -2.75 5.93
N TRP A 37 -3.02 -1.76 5.29
CA TRP A 37 -3.86 -1.99 4.11
C TRP A 37 -3.16 -1.47 2.86
N ILE A 38 -3.02 -2.33 1.85
CA ILE A 38 -2.37 -2.02 0.58
C ILE A 38 -3.44 -1.82 -0.49
N HIS A 39 -3.47 -0.64 -1.11
CA HIS A 39 -4.37 -0.30 -2.21
C HIS A 39 -3.58 -0.26 -3.52
N GLU A 40 -3.74 -1.29 -4.35
CA GLU A 40 -3.27 -1.32 -5.75
C GLU A 40 -4.48 -1.12 -6.66
N VAL A 41 -4.88 0.13 -6.84
CA VAL A 41 -6.07 0.50 -7.60
C VAL A 41 -5.63 1.00 -8.97
N PRO A 42 -6.15 0.42 -10.07
CA PRO A 42 -5.86 0.89 -11.43
C PRO A 42 -6.21 2.38 -11.59
N ALA A 43 -5.53 3.07 -12.51
CA ALA A 43 -5.68 4.53 -12.67
C ALA A 43 -7.10 4.97 -13.06
N ASP A 44 -7.87 4.10 -13.70
CA ASP A 44 -9.28 4.31 -14.08
C ASP A 44 -10.28 4.05 -12.94
N SER A 45 -9.79 3.54 -11.80
CA SER A 45 -10.59 3.11 -10.67
C SER A 45 -10.40 4.00 -9.43
N TRP A 46 -9.63 5.08 -9.54
CA TRP A 46 -9.50 6.10 -8.50
C TRP A 46 -9.49 7.52 -9.06
N GLY A 47 -10.13 8.45 -8.34
CA GLY A 47 -10.27 9.83 -8.75
C GLY A 47 -10.03 10.82 -7.62
N THR A 48 -9.66 12.04 -7.98
CA THR A 48 -9.48 13.16 -7.04
C THR A 48 -10.11 14.40 -7.65
N ALA A 49 -10.83 15.18 -6.84
CA ALA A 49 -11.52 16.40 -7.29
C ALA A 49 -12.41 16.19 -8.53
N GLY A 50 -13.08 15.03 -8.61
CA GLY A 50 -14.02 14.72 -9.69
C GLY A 50 -13.40 14.28 -11.01
N LYS A 51 -12.09 14.01 -11.07
CA LYS A 51 -11.39 13.49 -12.27
C LYS A 51 -10.76 12.14 -11.98
N LEU A 52 -10.79 11.22 -12.94
CA LEU A 52 -10.05 9.97 -12.81
C LEU A 52 -8.56 10.26 -12.90
N THR A 53 -7.75 9.41 -12.26
CA THR A 53 -6.30 9.54 -12.39
C THR A 53 -5.83 9.17 -13.78
N ALA A 54 -6.56 8.31 -14.48
CA ALA A 54 -6.35 8.02 -15.89
C ALA A 54 -6.48 9.25 -16.81
N ASP A 55 -7.12 10.34 -16.36
CA ASP A 55 -7.30 11.58 -17.15
C ASP A 55 -6.12 12.56 -17.04
N LYS A 56 -5.08 12.23 -16.26
CA LYS A 56 -3.89 13.08 -16.06
C LYS A 56 -2.81 12.85 -17.10
#